data_AF-A0A2X1Y1A0-F1
#
_entry.id   AF-A0A2X1Y1A0-F1
#
_cell.length_a   1.000
_cell.length_b   1.000
_cell.length_c   1.000
_cell.angle_alpha   90.00
_cell.angle_beta   90.00
_cell.angle_gamma   90.00
#
_symmetry.space_group_name_H-M   'P 1'
#
loop_
_entity.id
_entity.type
_entity.pdbx_description
1 polymer ?
#
loop_
_entity_poly.entity_id
_entity_poly.type
_entity_poly.pdbx_seq_one_letter_code
_entity_poly.pdbx_strand_id
1 'polypeptide(L)'
;MAVSGPTNFYDSYGGKSLHDQSHGESFRSLIINRFRPKGLYLLDEPEAALSPTSQMSLLCVIDELVKKDSQFIIASHSPIILAYPNADIYEFNENGLERTTYKETDSYSVTKAFLDDPERMMNLLFDEEL
;
A
#
# COMPACT_ATOMS: atom_id res chain seq x y z
N MET A 1 -19.49 -37.53 -18.06
CA MET A 1 -19.43 -36.06 -18.13
C MET A 1 -19.84 -35.53 -16.77
N ALA A 2 -18.87 -35.14 -15.93
CA ALA A 2 -19.12 -34.61 -14.59
C ALA A 2 -18.71 -33.13 -14.58
N VAL A 3 -19.61 -32.33 -14.01
CA VAL A 3 -19.64 -30.88 -13.93
C VAL A 3 -18.44 -30.33 -13.17
N SER A 4 -17.82 -29.28 -13.72
CA SER A 4 -16.80 -28.44 -13.10
C SER A 4 -17.32 -27.77 -11.82
N GLY A 5 -16.83 -28.22 -10.66
CA GLY A 5 -17.06 -27.59 -9.37
C GLY A 5 -16.22 -26.32 -9.18
N PRO A 6 -16.57 -25.46 -8.21
CA PRO A 6 -15.94 -24.16 -8.04
C PRO A 6 -14.46 -24.34 -7.69
N THR A 7 -13.60 -23.56 -8.36
CA THR A 7 -12.17 -23.48 -8.10
C THR A 7 -11.93 -23.34 -6.59
N ASN A 8 -11.23 -24.33 -6.05
CA ASN A 8 -11.02 -24.51 -4.63
C ASN A 8 -10.30 -23.27 -4.09
N PHE A 9 -10.87 -22.64 -3.06
CA PHE A 9 -10.30 -21.44 -2.41
C PHE A 9 -8.85 -21.67 -1.95
N TYR A 10 -8.47 -22.95 -1.77
CA TYR A 10 -7.14 -23.43 -1.39
C TYR A 10 -6.07 -23.34 -2.48
N ASP A 11 -6.43 -23.36 -3.77
CA ASP A 11 -5.45 -23.21 -4.87
C ASP A 11 -4.91 -21.77 -4.95
N SER A 12 -5.68 -20.80 -4.43
CA SER A 12 -5.27 -19.40 -4.26
C SER A 12 -4.16 -19.21 -3.21
N TYR A 13 -3.87 -20.23 -2.39
CA TYR A 13 -2.86 -20.20 -1.32
C TYR A 13 -1.62 -21.05 -1.62
N GLY A 14 -1.45 -21.57 -2.84
CA GLY A 14 -0.21 -22.25 -3.23
C GLY A 14 0.09 -23.55 -2.48
N GLY A 15 -0.92 -24.17 -1.84
CA GLY A 15 -0.82 -25.53 -1.30
C GLY A 15 0.13 -25.74 -0.12
N LYS A 16 0.47 -24.72 0.67
CA LYS A 16 1.30 -24.87 1.89
C LYS A 16 0.74 -24.13 3.10
N SER A 17 0.98 -24.70 4.28
CA SER A 17 0.57 -24.17 5.58
C SER A 17 1.24 -22.82 5.86
N LEU A 18 0.42 -21.84 6.26
CA LEU A 18 0.77 -20.45 6.57
C LEU A 18 1.77 -20.28 7.73
N HIS A 19 2.15 -21.36 8.41
CA HIS A 19 2.96 -21.33 9.63
C HIS A 19 4.48 -21.44 9.38
N ASP A 20 4.91 -21.88 8.20
CA ASP A 20 6.33 -22.12 7.88
C ASP A 20 6.95 -21.07 6.92
N GLN A 21 6.21 -20.02 6.56
CA GLN A 21 6.71 -18.92 5.70
C GLN A 21 6.87 -17.63 6.50
N SER A 22 7.96 -16.89 6.25
CA SER A 22 8.13 -15.56 6.85
C SER A 22 6.98 -14.63 6.41
N HIS A 23 6.56 -13.70 7.27
CA HIS A 23 5.36 -12.86 7.04
C HIS A 23 5.39 -12.09 5.70
N GLY A 24 6.57 -11.86 5.10
CA GLY A 24 6.71 -11.26 3.77
C GLY A 24 6.51 -12.22 2.59
N GLU A 25 6.79 -13.53 2.72
CA GLU A 25 6.72 -14.49 1.62
C GLU A 25 5.29 -14.93 1.26
N SER A 26 4.43 -15.04 2.26
CA SER A 26 3.01 -15.35 2.08
C SER A 26 2.28 -14.22 1.34
N PHE A 27 2.62 -12.96 1.66
CA PHE A 27 2.06 -11.79 0.99
C PHE A 27 2.60 -11.64 -0.44
N ARG A 28 3.91 -11.86 -0.63
CA ARG A 28 4.56 -11.88 -1.95
C ARG A 28 3.85 -12.86 -2.88
N SER A 29 3.54 -14.06 -2.42
CA SER A 29 2.91 -15.10 -3.23
C SER A 29 1.49 -14.73 -3.66
N LEU A 30 0.74 -14.05 -2.79
CA LEU A 30 -0.63 -13.60 -3.08
C LEU A 30 -0.66 -12.47 -4.12
N ILE A 31 0.32 -11.57 -4.09
CA ILE A 31 0.43 -10.43 -5.00
C ILE A 31 1.15 -10.78 -6.32
N ILE A 32 2.27 -11.51 -6.26
CA ILE A 32 3.05 -11.93 -7.43
C ILE A 32 2.24 -12.82 -8.37
N ASN A 33 1.34 -13.66 -7.85
CA ASN A 33 0.54 -14.53 -8.71
C ASN A 33 -0.48 -13.76 -9.57
N ARG A 34 -0.80 -12.51 -9.20
CA ARG A 34 -1.67 -11.63 -9.98
C ARG A 34 -0.89 -10.70 -10.90
N PHE A 35 0.29 -10.24 -10.49
CA PHE A 35 1.07 -9.28 -11.26
C PHE A 35 2.07 -9.94 -12.20
N ARG A 36 2.05 -9.52 -13.46
CA ARG A 36 2.98 -9.92 -14.52
C ARG A 36 3.90 -8.75 -14.92
N PRO A 37 5.12 -9.01 -15.37
CA PRO A 37 5.95 -7.97 -16.00
C PRO A 37 5.23 -7.27 -17.16
N LYS A 38 5.63 -6.04 -17.49
CA LYS A 38 5.06 -5.25 -18.61
C LYS A 38 3.57 -4.94 -18.46
N GLY A 39 3.09 -4.81 -17.22
CA GLY A 39 1.71 -4.47 -16.91
C GLY A 39 1.52 -3.00 -16.51
N LEU A 40 0.32 -2.48 -16.72
CA LEU A 40 -0.16 -1.25 -16.09
C LEU A 40 -1.09 -1.63 -14.94
N TYR A 41 -0.77 -1.15 -13.73
CA TYR A 41 -1.51 -1.45 -12.51
C TYR A 41 -2.15 -0.19 -11.95
N LEU A 42 -3.45 -0.30 -11.65
CA LEU A 42 -4.22 0.72 -10.96
C LEU A 42 -4.54 0.15 -9.57
N LEU A 43 -4.04 0.78 -8.52
CA LEU A 43 -4.30 0.39 -7.14
C LEU A 43 -5.04 1.53 -6.45
N ASP A 44 -6.12 1.20 -5.76
CA ASP A 44 -6.90 2.13 -4.98
C ASP A 44 -6.83 1.71 -3.51
N GLU A 45 -6.26 2.57 -2.68
CA GLU A 45 -6.02 2.38 -1.25
C GLU A 45 -5.50 0.97 -0.87
N PRO A 46 -4.39 0.50 -1.49
CA PRO A 46 -3.88 -0.84 -1.23
C PRO A 46 -3.51 -1.07 0.24
N GLU A 47 -3.28 -0.01 1.02
CA GLU A 47 -3.01 -0.06 2.47
C GLU A 47 -4.20 -0.51 3.33
N ALA A 48 -5.45 -0.43 2.85
CA ALA A 48 -6.64 -0.62 3.67
C ALA A 48 -6.71 -2.01 4.35
N ALA A 49 -6.08 -3.01 3.74
CA ALA A 49 -5.99 -4.37 4.26
C ALA A 49 -4.58 -4.76 4.76
N LEU A 50 -3.65 -3.80 4.82
CA LEU A 50 -2.22 -4.07 5.06
C LEU A 50 -1.70 -3.42 6.33
N SER A 51 -1.04 -4.22 7.16
CA SER A 51 -0.18 -3.69 8.22
C SER A 51 0.99 -2.87 7.64
N PRO A 52 1.60 -1.96 8.42
CA PRO A 52 2.76 -1.17 7.98
C PRO A 52 3.88 -2.02 7.36
N THR A 53 4.22 -3.15 7.97
CA THR A 53 5.23 -4.09 7.45
C THR A 53 4.82 -4.71 6.11
N SER A 54 3.52 -4.99 5.94
CA SER A 54 2.99 -5.52 4.68
C SER A 54 3.01 -4.47 3.57
N GLN A 55 2.79 -3.19 3.90
CA GLN A 55 2.95 -2.08 2.96
C GLN A 55 4.40 -1.94 2.49
N MET A 56 5.39 -2.07 3.39
CA MET A 56 6.81 -2.10 2.99
C MET A 56 7.11 -3.28 2.06
N SER A 57 6.50 -4.44 2.32
CA SER A 57 6.63 -5.62 1.44
C SER A 57 6.00 -5.38 0.06
N LEU A 58 4.88 -4.65 -0.01
CA LEU A 58 4.26 -4.23 -1.27
C LEU A 58 5.22 -3.33 -2.08
N LEU A 59 5.91 -2.38 -1.43
CA LEU A 59 6.89 -1.53 -2.11
C LEU A 59 8.03 -2.32 -2.76
N CYS A 60 8.53 -3.37 -2.09
CA CYS A 60 9.53 -4.26 -2.68
C CYS A 60 9.01 -4.95 -3.95
N VAL A 61 7.74 -5.38 -3.96
CA VAL A 61 7.14 -6.01 -5.14
C VAL A 61 6.92 -5.01 -6.28
N ILE A 62 6.47 -3.79 -5.96
CA ILE A 62 6.32 -2.70 -6.93
C ILE A 62 7.67 -2.41 -7.58
N ASP A 63 8.73 -2.22 -6.79
CA ASP A 63 10.08 -1.96 -7.28
C ASP A 63 10.59 -3.06 -8.22
N GLU A 64 10.37 -4.34 -7.87
CA GLU A 64 10.72 -5.48 -8.72
C GLU A 64 9.99 -5.47 -10.08
N LEU A 65 8.73 -5.02 -10.11
CA LEU A 65 7.90 -4.99 -11.31
C LEU A 65 8.17 -3.76 -12.18
N VAL A 66 8.42 -2.60 -11.57
CA VAL A 66 8.82 -1.36 -12.26
C VAL A 66 10.13 -1.60 -13.01
N LYS A 67 11.11 -2.28 -12.39
CA LYS A 67 12.36 -2.70 -13.04
C LYS A 67 12.17 -3.67 -14.21
N LYS A 68 10.97 -4.24 -14.37
CA LYS A 68 10.57 -5.14 -15.45
C LYS A 68 9.50 -4.50 -16.35
N ASP A 69 9.61 -3.20 -16.58
CA ASP A 69 8.76 -2.37 -17.44
C ASP A 69 7.28 -2.34 -17.04
N SER A 70 6.97 -2.50 -15.75
CA SER A 70 5.60 -2.31 -15.25
C SER A 70 5.39 -0.86 -14.80
N GLN A 71 4.16 -0.38 -14.91
CA GLN A 71 3.75 0.96 -14.48
C GLN A 71 2.67 0.85 -13.41
N PHE A 72 2.69 1.78 -12.46
CA PHE A 72 1.75 1.81 -11.35
C PHE A 72 1.15 3.21 -11.23
N ILE A 73 -0.17 3.27 -11.07
CA ILE A 73 -0.91 4.44 -10.61
C ILE A 73 -1.60 4.02 -9.33
N ILE A 74 -1.28 4.70 -8.24
CA ILE A 74 -1.72 4.31 -6.89
C ILE A 74 -2.41 5.52 -6.25
N ALA A 75 -3.66 5.37 -5.87
CA ALA A 75 -4.32 6.26 -4.92
C ALA A 75 -4.04 5.73 -3.51
N SER A 76 -3.47 6.57 -2.64
CA SER A 76 -3.06 6.16 -1.29
C SER A 76 -3.02 7.36 -0.35
N HIS A 77 -3.44 7.13 0.88
CA HIS A 77 -3.25 8.03 2.02
C HIS A 77 -2.09 7.57 2.91
N SER A 78 -1.52 6.40 2.66
CA SER A 78 -0.41 5.86 3.44
C SER A 78 0.89 6.63 3.22
N PRO A 79 1.48 7.24 4.26
CA PRO A 79 2.80 7.86 4.14
C PRO A 79 3.89 6.82 3.84
N ILE A 80 3.68 5.54 4.16
CA ILE A 80 4.65 4.48 3.83
C ILE A 80 4.67 4.27 2.32
N ILE A 81 3.50 4.17 1.67
CA ILE A 81 3.41 3.92 0.23
C ILE A 81 3.87 5.14 -0.56
N LEU A 82 3.45 6.34 -0.15
CA LEU A 82 3.86 7.62 -0.74
C LEU A 82 5.37 7.86 -0.65
N ALA A 83 6.09 7.20 0.26
CA ALA A 83 7.54 7.29 0.37
C ALA A 83 8.32 6.54 -0.73
N TYR A 84 7.65 5.90 -1.69
CA TYR A 84 8.32 5.19 -2.79
C TYR A 84 9.26 6.14 -3.56
N PRO A 85 10.54 5.77 -3.73
CA PRO A 85 11.51 6.65 -4.39
C PRO A 85 11.20 6.81 -5.88
N ASN A 86 11.42 8.01 -6.41
CA ASN A 86 11.22 8.35 -7.83
C ASN A 86 9.75 8.27 -8.32
N ALA A 87 8.77 8.22 -7.42
CA ALA A 87 7.38 8.44 -7.79
C ALA A 87 7.11 9.93 -8.08
N ASP A 88 6.25 10.19 -9.06
CA ASP A 88 5.55 11.46 -9.15
C ASP A 88 4.37 11.41 -8.17
N ILE A 89 4.35 12.32 -7.20
CA ILE A 89 3.27 12.42 -6.21
C ILE A 89 2.37 13.57 -6.62
N TYR A 90 1.07 13.29 -6.68
CA TYR A 90 0.03 14.26 -6.93
C TYR A 90 -0.93 14.28 -5.76
N GLU A 91 -1.32 15.47 -5.34
CA GLU A 91 -2.29 15.69 -4.26
C GLU A 91 -3.50 16.42 -4.83
N PHE A 92 -4.69 16.02 -4.36
CA PHE A 92 -5.93 16.72 -4.67
C PHE A 92 -6.15 17.80 -3.61
N ASN A 93 -6.18 19.05 -4.04
CA ASN A 93 -6.45 20.20 -3.18
C ASN A 93 -7.57 21.07 -3.78
N GLU A 94 -7.88 22.19 -3.12
CA GLU A 94 -8.94 23.12 -3.55
C GLU A 94 -8.74 23.67 -4.97
N ASN A 95 -7.49 23.71 -5.45
CA ASN A 95 -7.13 24.20 -6.78
C ASN A 95 -7.10 23.08 -7.85
N GLY A 96 -7.29 21.81 -7.45
CA GLY A 96 -7.29 20.65 -8.33
C GLY A 96 -6.16 19.66 -8.03
N LEU A 97 -5.59 19.05 -9.07
CA LEU A 97 -4.51 18.06 -8.94
C LEU A 97 -3.16 18.75 -9.10
N GLU A 98 -2.37 18.81 -8.04
CA GLU A 98 -1.05 19.45 -8.04
C GLU A 98 0.06 18.46 -7.74
N ARG A 99 1.20 18.61 -8.41
CA ARG A 99 2.38 17.79 -8.16
C ARG A 99 3.10 18.32 -6.92
N THR A 100 3.42 17.44 -5.98
CA THR A 100 4.04 17.80 -4.70
C THR A 100 5.20 16.86 -4.36
N THR A 101 5.96 17.18 -3.31
CA THR A 101 6.97 16.27 -2.78
C THR A 101 6.42 15.47 -1.60
N TYR A 102 7.00 14.30 -1.33
CA TYR A 102 6.56 13.43 -0.23
C TYR A 102 6.40 14.17 1.11
N LYS A 103 7.36 15.04 1.44
CA LYS A 103 7.37 15.78 2.71
C LYS A 103 6.38 16.93 2.78
N GLU A 104 5.83 17.33 1.65
CA GLU A 104 4.82 18.40 1.54
C GLU A 104 3.41 17.83 1.52
N THR A 105 3.24 16.50 1.43
CA THR A 105 1.92 15.87 1.49
C THR A 105 1.29 16.02 2.87
N ASP A 106 -0.04 16.12 2.91
CA ASP A 106 -0.81 16.12 4.15
C ASP A 106 -0.61 14.81 4.93
N SER A 107 -0.62 13.67 4.24
CA SER A 107 -0.37 12.35 4.83
C SER A 107 0.97 12.30 5.58
N TYR A 108 2.03 12.88 5.03
CA TYR A 108 3.32 12.96 5.74
C TYR A 108 3.24 13.89 6.95
N SER A 109 2.71 15.10 6.76
CA SER A 109 2.71 16.15 7.77
C SER A 109 1.88 15.74 9.01
N VAL A 110 0.67 15.23 8.80
CA VAL A 110 -0.23 14.74 9.86
C VAL A 110 0.39 13.54 10.58
N THR A 111 0.87 12.55 9.84
CA THR A 111 1.44 11.35 10.45
C THR A 111 2.70 11.68 11.25
N LYS A 112 3.55 12.56 10.73
CA LYS A 112 4.75 12.99 11.44
C LYS A 112 4.41 13.72 12.74
N ALA A 113 3.50 14.69 12.69
CA ALA A 113 3.06 15.40 13.89
C ALA A 113 2.54 14.43 14.96
N PHE A 114 1.79 13.39 14.54
CA PHE A 114 1.27 12.36 15.42
C PHE A 114 2.34 11.50 16.06
N LEU A 115 3.34 11.09 15.27
CA LEU A 115 4.45 10.27 15.77
C LEU A 115 5.41 11.07 16.65
N ASP A 116 5.55 12.39 16.42
CA ASP A 116 6.43 13.26 17.19
C ASP A 116 5.86 13.55 18.59
N ASP A 117 4.54 13.76 18.73
CA ASP A 117 3.87 14.03 20.02
C ASP A 117 2.39 13.59 20.02
N PRO A 118 2.10 12.30 20.25
CA PRO A 118 0.74 11.77 20.20
C PRO A 118 -0.14 12.29 21.35
N GLU A 119 0.43 12.55 22.52
CA GLU A 119 -0.31 13.05 23.68
C GLU A 119 -0.85 14.45 23.42
N ARG A 120 -0.01 15.35 22.90
CA ARG A 120 -0.45 16.69 22.51
C ARG A 120 -1.54 16.65 21.44
N MET A 121 -1.41 15.78 20.44
CA MET A 121 -2.44 15.66 19.41
C MET A 121 -3.77 15.15 19.98
N MET A 122 -3.74 14.18 20.90
CA MET A 122 -4.96 13.71 21.57
C MET A 122 -5.60 14.80 22.41
N ASN A 123 -4.80 15.58 23.15
CA ASN A 123 -5.32 16.72 23.90
C ASN A 123 -5.99 17.74 22.97
N LEU A 124 -5.34 18.16 21.88
CA LEU A 124 -5.92 19.10 20.91
C LEU A 124 -7.23 18.59 20.27
N LEU A 125 -7.36 17.28 20.05
CA LEU A 125 -8.56 16.67 19.44
C LEU A 125 -9.74 16.55 20.41
N PHE A 126 -9.47 16.41 21.71
CA PHE A 126 -10.49 16.15 22.73
C PHE A 126 -10.66 17.29 23.74
N ASP A 127 -9.96 18.41 23.59
CA ASP A 127 -10.17 19.60 24.40
C ASP A 127 -11.52 20.23 24.03
N GLU A 128 -12.49 20.18 24.96
CA GLU A 128 -13.85 20.71 24.75
C GLU A 128 -13.91 22.26 24.84
N GLU A 129 -12.78 22.94 25.08
CA GLU A 129 -12.69 24.41 25.23
C GLU A 129 -12.18 25.18 23.99
N LEU A 130 -12.20 24.57 22.80
CA LEU A 130 -11.99 25.27 21.52
C LEU A 130 -13.31 25.66 20.81
#